data_AF-A0A2C1MN12-F1
#
_entry.id   AF-A0A2C1MN12-F1
#
_cell.length_a   1.000
_cell.length_b   1.000
_cell.length_c   1.000
_cell.angle_alpha   90.00
_cell.angle_beta   90.00
_cell.angle_gamma   90.00
#
_symmetry.space_group_name_H-M   'P 1'
#
loop_
_entity.id
_entity.type
_entity.pdbx_description
1 polymer ?
#
loop_
_entity_poly.entity_id
_entity_poly.type
_entity_poly.pdbx_seq_one_letter_code
_entity_poly.pdbx_strand_id
1 'polypeptide(L)'
;MSLKKKLGVGVVSAALGLSLIGGGTYAYFSDQVVSNNKFAAGTLDLAMQPTTSLNLENLKPGDKILKKFNLKNSGTLDIKDIMMKIDYTVNDLKQNNTTEDFGKHIKVQFLLDWDPAKNPAYETTLAELKSQSSEIASKKVFYSKWNETGGLKPGKMDWFWIKFIFDDNGTDQNVFQGDSIALKMEFQANQTEGKER
;
A
#
# COMPACT_ATOMS: atom_id res chain seq x y z
N MET A 1 -6.97 32.68 -54.10
CA MET A 1 -5.83 32.64 -53.15
C MET A 1 -4.81 31.65 -53.66
N SER A 2 -3.56 32.07 -53.84
CA SER A 2 -2.52 31.28 -54.51
C SER A 2 -1.98 30.14 -53.64
N LEU A 3 -1.50 29.08 -54.30
CA LEU A 3 -0.98 27.81 -53.77
C LEU A 3 0.05 27.98 -52.63
N LYS A 4 0.76 29.12 -52.59
CA LYS A 4 1.73 29.48 -51.54
C LYS A 4 1.10 29.65 -50.15
N LYS A 5 -0.16 30.08 -50.06
CA LYS A 5 -0.87 30.23 -48.78
C LYS A 5 -1.36 28.89 -48.21
N LYS A 6 -1.53 27.86 -49.06
CA LYS A 6 -1.92 26.50 -48.65
C LYS A 6 -0.72 25.66 -48.17
N LEU A 7 0.48 25.91 -48.70
CA LEU A 7 1.71 25.28 -48.23
C LEU A 7 2.17 25.81 -46.86
N GLY A 8 2.01 27.11 -46.59
CA GLY A 8 2.37 27.71 -45.30
C GLY A 8 1.56 27.18 -44.10
N VAL A 9 0.28 26.85 -44.31
CA VAL A 9 -0.56 26.23 -43.28
C VAL A 9 -0.20 24.76 -43.06
N GLY A 10 0.20 24.04 -44.12
CA GLY A 10 0.59 22.62 -44.03
C GLY A 10 1.89 22.36 -43.26
N VAL A 11 2.88 23.25 -43.38
CA VAL A 11 4.17 23.10 -42.66
C VAL A 11 4.02 23.39 -41.16
N VAL A 12 3.17 24.34 -40.78
CA VAL A 12 2.89 24.63 -39.36
C VAL A 12 2.13 23.48 -38.70
N SER A 13 1.21 22.83 -39.41
CA SER A 13 0.50 21.64 -38.91
C SER A 13 1.40 20.41 -38.80
N ALA A 14 2.37 20.23 -39.70
CA ALA A 14 3.34 19.12 -39.64
C ALA A 14 4.33 19.28 -38.47
N ALA A 15 4.76 20.51 -38.15
CA ALA A 15 5.66 20.78 -37.03
C ALA A 15 4.98 20.54 -35.66
N LEU A 16 3.70 20.89 -35.51
CA LEU A 16 2.92 20.60 -34.29
C LEU A 16 2.58 19.10 -34.16
N GLY A 17 2.37 18.41 -35.28
CA GLY A 17 2.17 16.95 -35.29
C GLY A 17 3.43 16.16 -34.90
N LEU A 18 4.61 16.64 -35.30
CA LEU A 18 5.89 16.00 -34.94
C LEU A 18 6.37 16.38 -33.52
N SER A 19 5.99 17.54 -32.98
CA SER A 19 6.31 17.90 -31.59
C SER A 19 5.57 17.04 -30.55
N LEU A 20 4.44 16.44 -30.92
CA LEU A 20 3.69 15.50 -30.08
C LEU A 20 4.32 14.09 -30.02
N ILE A 21 5.31 13.80 -30.87
CA ILE A 21 6.01 12.50 -30.91
C ILE A 21 7.31 12.54 -30.08
N GLY A 22 7.80 13.73 -29.70
CA GLY A 22 9.07 13.91 -28.97
C GLY A 22 8.97 14.10 -27.45
N GLY A 23 7.77 14.15 -26.86
CA GLY A 23 7.57 14.35 -25.42
C GLY A 23 6.82 13.17 -24.80
N GLY A 24 7.56 12.17 -24.31
CA GLY A 24 7.02 10.97 -23.69
C GLY A 24 6.00 11.28 -22.59
N THR A 25 4.73 11.00 -22.87
CA THR A 25 3.65 10.99 -21.90
C THR A 25 3.27 9.53 -21.66
N TYR A 26 3.65 9.01 -20.50
CA TYR A 26 3.11 7.75 -19.98
C TYR A 26 1.62 7.97 -19.67
N ALA A 27 0.73 7.58 -20.58
CA ALA A 27 -0.70 7.54 -20.32
C ALA A 27 -1.05 6.24 -19.60
N TYR A 28 -1.45 6.36 -18.34
CA TYR A 28 -2.02 5.31 -17.51
C TYR A 28 -3.43 4.99 -18.05
N PHE A 29 -3.69 3.77 -18.49
CA PHE A 29 -4.99 3.41 -19.10
C PHE A 29 -6.12 3.41 -18.04
N SER A 30 -7.16 4.21 -18.28
CA SER A 30 -8.51 4.07 -17.72
C SER A 30 -9.45 4.06 -18.92
N ASP A 31 -10.14 2.94 -19.18
CA ASP A 31 -10.96 2.77 -20.39
C ASP A 31 -12.45 2.57 -20.08
N GLN A 32 -13.28 3.15 -20.95
CA GLN A 32 -14.68 2.78 -21.13
C GLN A 32 -14.98 2.79 -22.64
N VAL A 33 -14.79 1.64 -23.33
CA VAL A 33 -15.21 1.48 -24.73
C VAL A 33 -15.77 0.08 -25.02
N VAL A 34 -16.83 0.04 -25.84
CA VAL A 34 -17.46 -1.16 -26.41
C VAL A 34 -16.58 -1.74 -27.54
N SER A 35 -16.38 -3.05 -27.45
CA SER A 35 -15.40 -3.91 -28.13
C SER A 35 -15.53 -4.03 -29.67
N ASN A 36 -14.38 -4.20 -30.36
CA ASN A 36 -14.15 -5.41 -31.16
C ASN A 36 -12.66 -5.64 -31.47
N ASN A 37 -11.93 -6.12 -30.47
CA ASN A 37 -10.66 -6.85 -30.53
C ASN A 37 -10.39 -7.30 -29.09
N LYS A 38 -10.66 -8.55 -28.75
CA LYS A 38 -10.36 -9.06 -27.41
C LYS A 38 -8.87 -9.40 -27.31
N PHE A 39 -8.03 -8.36 -27.28
CA PHE A 39 -6.81 -8.42 -26.48
C PHE A 39 -7.28 -8.36 -25.03
N ALA A 40 -7.37 -9.51 -24.37
CA ALA A 40 -7.61 -9.52 -22.93
C ALA A 40 -6.35 -8.97 -22.26
N ALA A 41 -6.34 -7.66 -21.98
CA ALA A 41 -5.35 -7.06 -21.08
C ALA A 41 -5.44 -7.80 -19.74
N GLY A 42 -4.29 -8.20 -19.19
CA GLY A 42 -4.26 -8.96 -17.96
C GLY A 42 -4.80 -8.17 -16.78
N THR A 43 -5.42 -8.85 -15.82
CA THR A 43 -6.00 -8.21 -14.63
C THR A 43 -5.00 -8.18 -13.48
N LEU A 44 -5.03 -7.10 -12.72
CA LEU A 44 -4.37 -7.00 -11.42
C LEU A 44 -5.44 -7.25 -10.34
N ASP A 45 -5.29 -8.32 -9.58
CA ASP A 45 -6.25 -8.64 -8.52
C ASP A 45 -5.52 -9.22 -7.31
N LEU A 46 -5.65 -8.53 -6.17
CA LEU A 46 -5.26 -9.02 -4.87
C LEU A 46 -6.52 -9.51 -4.16
N ALA A 47 -6.66 -10.82 -4.04
CA ALA A 47 -7.68 -11.39 -3.15
C ALA A 47 -7.18 -11.29 -1.70
N MET A 48 -7.21 -10.09 -1.17
CA MET A 48 -7.16 -9.79 0.26
C MET A 48 -8.39 -8.92 0.54
N GLN A 49 -9.06 -9.06 1.67
CA GLN A 49 -10.16 -8.15 2.02
C GLN A 49 -9.58 -6.72 1.96
N PRO A 50 -9.95 -5.90 0.95
CA PRO A 50 -9.17 -4.73 0.54
C PRO A 50 -9.13 -3.64 1.62
N THR A 51 -10.03 -3.76 2.59
CA THR A 51 -9.98 -3.08 3.86
C THR A 51 -10.09 -4.12 4.97
N THR A 52 -9.05 -4.26 5.78
CA THR A 52 -9.13 -5.02 7.03
C THR A 52 -9.34 -4.03 8.17
N SER A 53 -10.54 -4.05 8.77
CA SER A 53 -10.80 -3.34 10.02
C SER A 53 -10.39 -4.20 11.20
N LEU A 54 -9.52 -3.68 12.07
CA LEU A 54 -9.08 -4.37 13.28
C LEU A 54 -9.36 -3.47 14.48
N ASN A 55 -10.08 -3.99 15.47
CA ASN A 55 -10.25 -3.31 16.75
C ASN A 55 -9.20 -3.84 17.73
N LEU A 56 -8.45 -2.92 18.32
CA LEU A 56 -7.55 -3.18 19.43
C LEU A 56 -8.26 -2.70 20.69
N GLU A 57 -8.72 -3.64 21.51
CA GLU A 57 -9.54 -3.38 22.70
C GLU A 57 -9.04 -4.23 23.88
N ASN A 58 -9.38 -3.80 25.10
CA ASN A 58 -9.02 -4.49 26.35
C ASN A 58 -7.52 -4.77 26.49
N LEU A 59 -6.68 -3.83 26.05
CA LEU A 59 -5.23 -3.90 26.15
C LEU A 59 -4.73 -3.28 27.45
N LYS A 60 -3.71 -3.90 28.03
CA LYS A 60 -2.84 -3.30 29.05
C LYS A 60 -1.39 -3.19 28.55
N PRO A 61 -0.55 -2.34 29.15
CA PRO A 61 0.87 -2.28 28.81
C PRO A 61 1.52 -3.66 28.82
N GLY A 62 2.30 -3.96 27.78
CA GLY A 62 2.96 -5.24 27.53
C GLY A 62 2.15 -6.25 26.70
N ASP A 63 0.84 -6.03 26.51
CA ASP A 63 0.01 -6.93 25.70
C ASP A 63 0.40 -6.89 24.23
N LYS A 64 0.21 -8.03 23.54
CA LYS A 64 0.62 -8.24 22.16
C LYS A 64 -0.49 -8.91 21.37
N ILE A 65 -0.82 -8.35 20.21
CA ILE A 65 -1.75 -8.92 19.24
C ILE A 65 -0.99 -9.23 17.96
N LEU A 66 -0.94 -10.51 17.59
CA LEU A 66 -0.32 -10.98 16.35
C LEU A 66 -1.41 -11.31 15.32
N LYS A 67 -1.29 -10.77 14.09
CA LYS A 67 -2.21 -11.05 12.97
C LYS A 67 -1.46 -11.46 11.72
N LYS A 68 -1.96 -12.51 11.08
CA LYS A 68 -1.48 -13.01 9.79
C LYS A 68 -2.25 -12.35 8.66
N PHE A 69 -1.54 -11.92 7.62
CA PHE A 69 -2.10 -11.42 6.39
C PHE A 69 -1.69 -12.35 5.26
N ASN A 70 -2.68 -12.83 4.51
CA ASN A 70 -2.46 -13.67 3.32
C ASN A 70 -2.70 -12.81 2.07
N LEU A 71 -1.73 -12.81 1.17
CA LEU A 71 -1.73 -12.09 -0.08
C LEU A 71 -1.83 -13.10 -1.22
N LYS A 72 -2.91 -13.06 -2.00
CA LYS A 72 -3.04 -13.90 -3.19
C LYS A 72 -3.11 -13.02 -4.42
N ASN A 73 -2.22 -13.27 -5.38
CA ASN A 73 -2.36 -12.72 -6.72
C ASN A 73 -3.40 -13.55 -7.48
N SER A 74 -4.64 -13.07 -7.54
CA SER A 74 -5.73 -13.68 -8.31
C SER A 74 -5.80 -13.16 -9.74
N GLY A 75 -4.96 -12.17 -10.08
CA GLY A 75 -4.83 -11.62 -11.41
C GLY A 75 -4.04 -12.52 -12.36
N THR A 76 -3.81 -12.00 -13.57
CA THR A 76 -3.05 -12.69 -14.62
C THR A 76 -1.68 -12.05 -14.88
N LEU A 77 -1.33 -10.98 -14.14
CA LEU A 77 -0.06 -10.27 -14.23
C LEU A 77 0.72 -10.36 -12.92
N ASP A 78 2.04 -10.31 -13.00
CA ASP A 78 2.94 -10.33 -11.85
C ASP A 78 2.75 -9.06 -10.99
N ILE A 79 2.66 -9.24 -9.68
CA ILE A 79 2.63 -8.12 -8.71
C ILE A 79 4.07 -7.84 -8.29
N LYS A 80 4.58 -6.66 -8.61
CA LYS A 80 5.96 -6.25 -8.28
C LYS A 80 6.10 -5.92 -6.80
N ASP A 81 5.19 -5.11 -6.29
CA ASP A 81 5.16 -4.66 -4.91
C ASP A 81 3.72 -4.39 -4.44
N ILE A 82 3.56 -4.21 -3.12
CA ILE A 82 2.31 -3.81 -2.50
C ILE A 82 2.55 -2.59 -1.65
N MET A 83 1.75 -1.56 -1.88
CA MET A 83 1.61 -0.39 -1.02
C MET A 83 0.60 -0.65 0.08
N MET A 84 0.97 -0.38 1.33
CA MET A 84 0.06 -0.45 2.48
C MET A 84 -0.13 0.94 3.08
N LYS A 85 -1.38 1.37 3.17
CA LYS A 85 -1.79 2.57 3.88
C LYS A 85 -2.49 2.17 5.17
N ILE A 86 -2.14 2.83 6.27
CA ILE A 86 -2.78 2.63 7.56
C ILE A 86 -3.41 3.94 8.03
N ASP A 87 -4.63 3.84 8.52
CA ASP A 87 -5.32 4.89 9.26
C ASP A 87 -5.90 4.30 10.53
N TYR A 88 -6.13 5.12 11.55
CA TYR A 88 -6.79 4.70 12.78
C TYR A 88 -7.53 5.85 13.46
N THR A 89 -8.48 5.45 14.30
CA THR A 89 -9.18 6.34 15.24
C THR A 89 -9.04 5.77 16.65
N VAL A 90 -8.67 6.64 17.60
CA VAL A 90 -8.68 6.34 19.03
C VAL A 90 -10.07 6.65 19.57
N ASN A 91 -10.67 5.68 20.25
CA ASN A 91 -11.86 5.88 21.04
C ASN A 91 -11.44 5.98 22.52
N ASP A 92 -11.33 7.21 23.00
CA ASP A 92 -11.03 7.55 24.39
C ASP A 92 -12.31 7.40 25.23
N LEU A 93 -12.37 6.34 26.04
CA LEU A 93 -13.58 5.98 26.77
C LEU A 93 -13.87 6.99 27.90
N LYS A 94 -12.82 7.49 28.54
CA LYS A 94 -12.91 8.34 29.73
C LYS A 94 -12.76 9.83 29.42
N GLN A 95 -12.48 10.17 28.17
CA GLN A 95 -12.24 11.54 27.67
C GLN A 95 -11.12 12.25 28.46
N ASN A 96 -10.11 11.50 28.88
CA ASN A 96 -9.04 11.97 29.77
C ASN A 96 -7.65 11.88 29.13
N ASN A 97 -7.53 11.48 27.85
CA ASN A 97 -6.25 11.45 27.14
C ASN A 97 -5.66 12.83 26.92
N THR A 98 -6.47 13.90 27.02
CA THR A 98 -6.07 15.30 26.79
C THR A 98 -5.48 15.50 25.39
N THR A 99 -4.17 15.71 25.26
CA THR A 99 -3.44 15.85 24.00
C THR A 99 -2.67 14.59 23.60
N GLU A 100 -2.69 13.54 24.44
CA GLU A 100 -1.97 12.31 24.14
C GLU A 100 -2.73 11.39 23.20
N ASP A 101 -1.97 10.76 22.31
CA ASP A 101 -2.51 9.86 21.30
C ASP A 101 -2.09 8.43 21.65
N PHE A 102 -3.08 7.58 21.96
CA PHE A 102 -2.86 6.18 22.28
C PHE A 102 -2.11 5.43 21.15
N GLY A 103 -2.26 5.85 19.89
CA GLY A 103 -1.54 5.29 18.75
C GLY A 103 -0.01 5.45 18.82
N LYS A 104 0.51 6.42 19.58
CA LYS A 104 1.96 6.54 19.84
C LYS A 104 2.49 5.43 20.73
N HIS A 105 1.63 4.84 21.56
CA HIS A 105 1.99 3.78 22.50
C HIS A 105 1.76 2.39 21.92
N ILE A 106 1.23 2.29 20.70
CA ILE A 106 1.11 1.01 19.99
C ILE A 106 2.28 0.85 19.04
N LYS A 107 3.26 0.02 19.44
CA LYS A 107 4.33 -0.43 18.55
C LYS A 107 3.78 -1.43 17.52
N VAL A 108 4.28 -1.31 16.30
CA VAL A 108 3.91 -2.14 15.15
C VAL A 108 5.17 -2.79 14.61
N GLN A 109 5.20 -4.12 14.63
CA GLN A 109 6.29 -4.93 14.10
C GLN A 109 5.82 -5.75 12.90
N PHE A 110 6.51 -5.62 11.78
CA PHE A 110 6.30 -6.43 10.59
C PHE A 110 7.24 -7.62 10.59
N LEU A 111 6.68 -8.83 10.50
CA LEU A 111 7.44 -10.08 10.52
C LEU A 111 7.20 -10.86 9.22
N LEU A 112 8.28 -11.28 8.57
CA LEU A 112 8.22 -12.13 7.37
C LEU A 112 7.97 -13.60 7.70
N ASP A 113 8.19 -13.97 8.97
CA ASP A 113 8.03 -15.31 9.52
C ASP A 113 7.25 -15.22 10.84
N TRP A 114 6.66 -16.33 11.27
CA TRP A 114 5.94 -16.42 12.54
C TRP A 114 6.90 -16.51 13.75
N ASP A 115 8.16 -16.87 13.51
CA ASP A 115 9.18 -17.05 14.53
C ASP A 115 9.46 -15.75 15.31
N PRO A 116 9.11 -15.68 16.61
CA PRO A 116 9.29 -14.49 17.42
C PRO A 116 10.76 -14.21 17.79
N ALA A 117 11.68 -15.15 17.57
CA ALA A 117 13.11 -14.95 17.82
C ALA A 117 13.81 -14.18 16.68
N LYS A 118 13.18 -14.09 15.50
CA LYS A 118 13.69 -13.30 14.38
C LYS A 118 13.38 -11.82 14.58
N ASN A 119 14.35 -10.98 14.24
CA ASN A 119 14.15 -9.53 14.25
C ASN A 119 13.04 -9.13 13.27
N PRO A 120 12.21 -8.14 13.63
CA PRO A 120 11.21 -7.63 12.71
C PRO A 120 11.88 -7.03 11.47
N ALA A 121 11.26 -7.23 10.31
CA ALA A 121 11.70 -6.60 9.07
C ALA A 121 11.55 -5.07 9.15
N TYR A 122 10.53 -4.61 9.88
CA TYR A 122 10.34 -3.20 10.17
C TYR A 122 9.59 -3.01 11.49
N GLU A 123 9.96 -1.99 12.24
CA GLU A 123 9.34 -1.59 13.51
C GLU A 123 9.10 -0.07 13.54
N THR A 124 7.94 0.34 14.05
CA THR A 124 7.53 1.74 14.22
C THR A 124 6.33 1.80 15.19
N THR A 125 5.65 2.95 15.32
CA THR A 125 4.38 3.09 16.06
C THR A 125 3.19 3.27 15.11
N LEU A 126 1.96 3.07 15.57
CA LEU A 126 0.77 3.36 14.75
C LEU A 126 0.73 4.83 14.30
N ALA A 127 1.06 5.76 15.20
CA ALA A 127 1.09 7.19 14.90
C ALA A 127 2.12 7.55 13.81
N GLU A 128 3.34 7.02 13.93
CA GLU A 128 4.37 7.19 12.91
C GLU A 128 3.95 6.55 11.59
N LEU A 129 3.40 5.34 11.62
CA LEU A 129 2.98 4.62 10.43
C LEU A 129 1.84 5.32 9.68
N LYS A 130 0.92 5.97 10.40
CA LYS A 130 -0.15 6.80 9.83
C LYS A 130 0.37 8.09 9.19
N SER A 131 1.43 8.68 9.75
CA SER A 131 2.03 9.92 9.25
C SER A 131 3.05 9.69 8.14
N GLN A 132 3.64 8.50 8.06
CA GLN A 132 4.55 8.11 7.00
C GLN A 132 3.82 7.84 5.68
N SER A 133 4.53 7.99 4.56
CA SER A 133 3.97 7.62 3.26
C SER A 133 3.80 6.10 3.16
N SER A 134 2.72 5.66 2.50
CA SER A 134 2.40 4.25 2.28
C SER A 134 3.52 3.46 1.60
N GLU A 135 4.46 4.13 0.92
CA GLU A 135 5.61 3.49 0.29
C GLU A 135 6.67 3.00 1.29
N ILE A 136 6.79 3.58 2.48
CA ILE A 136 7.91 3.30 3.39
C ILE A 136 7.78 1.92 4.01
N ALA A 137 6.61 1.58 4.56
CA ALA A 137 6.36 0.24 5.08
C ALA A 137 6.48 -0.81 3.97
N SER A 138 6.01 -0.47 2.79
CA SER A 138 5.99 -1.31 1.61
C SER A 138 7.38 -1.67 1.10
N LYS A 139 8.26 -0.66 0.98
CA LYS A 139 9.67 -0.84 0.61
C LYS A 139 10.46 -1.55 1.71
N LYS A 140 10.18 -1.32 3.00
CA LYS A 140 10.94 -1.98 4.07
C LYS A 140 10.53 -3.44 4.30
N VAL A 141 9.25 -3.76 4.11
CA VAL A 141 8.71 -5.10 4.40
C VAL A 141 8.73 -6.00 3.17
N PHE A 142 8.26 -5.52 2.01
CA PHE A 142 8.05 -6.38 0.84
C PHE A 142 9.19 -6.34 -0.18
N TYR A 143 9.96 -5.25 -0.24
CA TYR A 143 11.07 -5.14 -1.19
C TYR A 143 12.10 -6.26 -0.98
N SER A 144 12.53 -6.52 0.25
CA SER A 144 13.50 -7.59 0.53
C SER A 144 12.97 -8.98 0.15
N LYS A 145 11.66 -9.20 0.22
CA LYS A 145 11.06 -10.52 -0.02
C LYS A 145 10.82 -10.80 -1.51
N TRP A 146 10.49 -9.76 -2.28
CA TRP A 146 10.08 -9.91 -3.68
C TRP A 146 11.10 -9.41 -4.70
N ASN A 147 12.13 -8.68 -4.28
CA ASN A 147 13.20 -8.24 -5.19
C ASN A 147 13.98 -9.42 -5.77
N GLU A 148 14.22 -10.48 -4.99
CA GLU A 148 14.92 -11.68 -5.48
C GLU A 148 14.03 -12.60 -6.33
N THR A 149 12.72 -12.63 -6.07
CA THR A 149 11.76 -13.51 -6.75
C THR A 149 11.07 -12.84 -7.95
N GLY A 150 11.27 -11.53 -8.13
CA GLY A 150 10.65 -10.75 -9.19
C GLY A 150 9.14 -10.62 -9.02
N GLY A 151 8.68 -10.42 -7.78
CA GLY A 151 7.27 -10.22 -7.45
C GLY A 151 6.45 -11.49 -7.18
N LEU A 152 5.19 -11.28 -6.79
CA LEU A 152 4.21 -12.36 -6.58
C LEU A 152 3.53 -12.74 -7.90
N LYS A 153 3.80 -13.97 -8.37
CA LYS A 153 3.27 -14.50 -9.64
C LYS A 153 1.75 -14.79 -9.60
N PRO A 154 1.05 -14.75 -10.75
CA PRO A 154 -0.34 -15.14 -10.88
C PRO A 154 -0.66 -16.50 -10.23
N GLY A 155 -1.77 -16.56 -9.49
CA GLY A 155 -2.23 -17.74 -8.77
C GLY A 155 -1.41 -18.11 -7.53
N LYS A 156 -0.31 -17.41 -7.22
CA LYS A 156 0.50 -17.65 -6.03
C LYS A 156 -0.02 -16.86 -4.84
N MET A 157 0.31 -17.39 -3.66
CA MET A 157 0.00 -16.80 -2.37
C MET A 157 1.30 -16.58 -1.59
N ASP A 158 1.33 -15.49 -0.85
CA ASP A 158 2.35 -15.20 0.15
C ASP A 158 1.67 -14.70 1.43
N TRP A 159 2.43 -14.58 2.51
CA TRP A 159 1.94 -14.07 3.78
C TRP A 159 2.99 -13.29 4.53
N PHE A 160 2.52 -12.47 5.45
CA PHE A 160 3.33 -11.78 6.45
C PHE A 160 2.52 -11.62 7.73
N TRP A 161 3.19 -11.23 8.80
CA TRP A 161 2.55 -10.99 10.08
C TRP A 161 2.77 -9.55 10.53
N ILE A 162 1.76 -8.99 11.18
CA ILE A 162 1.87 -7.74 11.92
C ILE A 162 1.61 -8.03 13.39
N LYS A 163 2.54 -7.60 14.24
CA LYS A 163 2.39 -7.64 15.70
C LYS A 163 2.17 -6.22 16.21
N PHE A 164 1.03 -6.01 16.86
CA PHE A 164 0.71 -4.78 17.60
C PHE A 164 1.05 -5.01 19.07
N ILE A 165 1.76 -4.07 19.68
CA ILE A 165 2.21 -4.17 21.07
C ILE A 165 1.83 -2.87 21.76
N PHE A 166 1.08 -2.96 22.86
CA PHE A 166 0.96 -1.81 23.76
C PHE A 166 2.26 -1.72 24.55
N ASP A 167 3.10 -0.74 24.21
CA ASP A 167 4.41 -0.58 24.82
C ASP A 167 4.30 -0.21 26.30
N ASP A 168 4.90 -1.02 27.16
CA ASP A 168 5.12 -0.68 28.57
C ASP A 168 6.38 0.18 28.66
N ASN A 169 6.17 1.47 28.91
CA ASN A 169 7.26 2.44 28.98
C ASN A 169 7.79 2.64 30.41
N GLY A 170 7.32 1.84 31.39
CA GLY A 170 7.71 1.94 32.79
C GLY A 170 7.13 3.14 33.54
N THR A 171 6.17 3.85 32.95
CA THR A 171 5.47 5.01 33.56
C THR A 171 3.98 4.73 33.74
N ASP A 172 3.25 5.64 34.40
CA ASP A 172 1.79 5.50 34.54
C ASP A 172 1.08 5.75 33.20
N GLN A 173 0.55 4.67 32.62
CA GLN A 173 -0.22 4.67 31.37
C GLN A 173 -1.73 4.43 31.61
N ASN A 174 -2.21 4.56 32.85
CA ASN A 174 -3.62 4.34 33.21
C ASN A 174 -4.60 5.30 32.51
N VAL A 175 -4.09 6.40 31.94
CA VAL A 175 -4.89 7.33 31.14
C VAL A 175 -5.59 6.59 29.99
N PHE A 176 -4.92 5.62 29.37
CA PHE A 176 -5.47 4.81 28.26
C PHE A 176 -6.36 3.64 28.70
N GLN A 177 -6.67 3.52 29.99
CA GLN A 177 -7.45 2.38 30.48
C GLN A 177 -8.88 2.44 29.97
N GLY A 178 -9.25 1.42 29.18
CA GLY A 178 -10.57 1.29 28.56
C GLY A 178 -10.64 1.84 27.15
N ASP A 179 -9.56 2.47 26.68
CA ASP A 179 -9.47 2.98 25.32
C ASP A 179 -9.36 1.85 24.30
N SER A 180 -9.73 2.18 23.08
CA SER A 180 -9.65 1.26 21.96
C SER A 180 -9.20 1.98 20.68
N ILE A 181 -8.64 1.21 19.75
CA ILE A 181 -8.22 1.70 18.44
C ILE A 181 -8.96 0.94 17.36
N ALA A 182 -9.68 1.68 16.51
CA ALA A 182 -10.24 1.18 15.27
C ALA A 182 -9.24 1.43 14.14
N LEU A 183 -8.59 0.35 13.66
CA LEU A 183 -7.59 0.39 12.61
C LEU A 183 -8.23 0.12 11.25
N LYS A 184 -7.85 0.91 10.24
CA LYS A 184 -8.18 0.70 8.82
C LYS A 184 -6.89 0.52 8.03
N MET A 185 -6.75 -0.65 7.39
CA MET A 185 -5.62 -0.94 6.51
C MET A 185 -6.10 -1.10 5.07
N GLU A 186 -5.46 -0.39 4.16
CA GLU A 186 -5.71 -0.46 2.71
C GLU A 186 -4.44 -0.94 2.00
N PHE A 187 -4.61 -1.87 1.06
CA PHE A 187 -3.50 -2.46 0.32
C PHE A 187 -3.70 -2.28 -1.18
N GLN A 188 -2.65 -1.84 -1.88
CA GLN A 188 -2.65 -1.61 -3.31
C GLN A 188 -1.47 -2.35 -3.94
N ALA A 189 -1.74 -3.27 -4.88
CA ALA A 189 -0.68 -3.89 -5.68
C ALA A 189 -0.21 -2.95 -6.80
N ASN A 190 1.08 -3.02 -7.13
CA ASN A 190 1.63 -2.44 -8.34
C ASN A 190 2.25 -3.53 -9.24
N GLN A 191 2.22 -3.31 -10.55
CA GLN A 191 2.70 -4.25 -11.56
C GLN A 191 4.19 -4.10 -11.87
N THR A 192 4.77 -5.14 -12.48
CA THR A 192 6.08 -5.05 -13.13
C THR A 192 6.01 -4.21 -14.41
N GLU A 193 7.14 -3.65 -14.85
CA GLU A 193 7.23 -2.95 -16.12
C GLU A 193 6.79 -3.84 -17.30
N GLY A 194 6.17 -3.21 -18.30
CA GLY A 194 5.81 -3.89 -19.54
C GLY A 194 7.04 -4.42 -20.26
N LYS A 195 6.92 -5.57 -20.90
CA LYS A 195 7.97 -6.13 -21.76
C LYS A 195 7.54 -5.97 -23.21
N GLU A 196 8.44 -5.48 -24.06
CA GLU A 196 8.28 -5.65 -25.51
C GLU A 196 8.23 -7.16 -25.82
N ARG A 197 7.32 -7.54 -26.70
CA ARG A 197 7.13 -8.91 -27.18
C ARG A 197 7.16 -8.92 -28.70
#